data_AF-A0A9D6UVX1-F1
#
_entry.id   AF-A0A9D6UVX1-F1
#
_cell.length_a   1.000
_cell.length_b   1.000
_cell.length_c   1.000
_cell.angle_alpha   90.00
_cell.angle_beta   90.00
_cell.angle_gamma   90.00
#
_symmetry.space_group_name_H-M   'P 1'
#
loop_
_entity.id
_entity.type
_entity.pdbx_description
1 polymer ?
#
loop_
_entity_poly.entity_id
_entity_poly.type
_entity_poly.pdbx_seq_one_letter_code
_entity_poly.pdbx_strand_id
1 'polypeptide(L)' 'MNQAVQESKSVWRIKNQYMQEAVGSDDIMAFWRKLEKDKEAHISELQALIKKYNA' A
#
# COMPACT_ATOMS: atom_id res chain seq x y z
N MET A 1 -1.50 15.99 4.19
CA MET A 1 -1.27 14.76 5.00
C MET A 1 -0.22 13.90 4.31
N ASN A 2 1.03 13.96 4.77
CA ASN A 2 2.17 13.32 4.09
C ASN A 2 2.12 11.79 4.08
N GLN A 3 1.41 11.17 5.03
CA GLN A 3 1.30 9.72 5.13
C GLN A 3 0.64 9.08 3.91
N ALA A 4 -0.39 9.71 3.33
CA ALA A 4 -1.08 9.18 2.14
C ALA A 4 -0.11 9.02 0.96
N VAL A 5 0.82 9.97 0.81
CA VAL A 5 1.86 9.91 -0.23
C VAL A 5 2.85 8.77 0.05
N GLN A 6 3.20 8.54 1.32
CA GLN A 6 4.12 7.45 1.68
C GLN A 6 3.50 6.07 1.46
N GLU A 7 2.22 5.90 1.80
CA GLU A 7 1.51 4.64 1.54
C GLU A 7 1.39 4.38 0.03
N SER A 8 1.04 5.39 -0.78
CA SER A 8 1.01 5.24 -2.24
C SER A 8 2.37 4.83 -2.83
N LYS A 9 3.48 5.43 -2.34
CA LYS A 9 4.84 5.02 -2.72
C LYS A 9 5.17 3.60 -2.26
N SER A 10 4.69 3.19 -1.09
CA SER A 10 4.88 1.83 -0.59
C SER A 10 4.15 0.80 -1.44
N VAL A 11 2.90 1.05 -1.83
CA VAL A 11 2.13 0.18 -2.74
C VAL A 11 2.85 0.04 -4.06
N TRP A 12 3.36 1.14 -4.62
CA TRP A 12 4.14 1.08 -5.87
C TRP A 12 5.38 0.18 -5.74
N ARG A 13 6.14 0.28 -4.65
CA ARG A 13 7.31 -0.59 -4.41
C ARG A 13 6.93 -2.06 -4.25
N ILE A 14 5.82 -2.36 -3.55
CA ILE A 14 5.34 -3.74 -3.42
C ILE A 14 5.04 -4.33 -4.79
N LYS A 15 4.27 -3.63 -5.63
CA LYS A 15 3.86 -4.09 -6.96
C LYS A 15 5.03 -4.23 -7.95
N ASN A 16 5.98 -3.29 -7.92
CA ASN A 16 7.00 -3.17 -8.97
C ASN A 16 8.38 -3.70 -8.57
N GLN A 17 8.62 -3.96 -7.29
CA GLN A 17 9.93 -4.41 -6.80
C GLN A 17 9.78 -5.67 -5.93
N TYR A 18 9.10 -5.58 -4.79
CA TYR A 18 9.13 -6.65 -3.78
C TYR A 18 8.43 -7.93 -4.23
N MET A 19 7.31 -7.83 -4.96
CA MET A 19 6.63 -8.99 -5.52
C MET A 19 7.45 -9.71 -6.61
N GLN A 20 8.31 -8.99 -7.33
CA GLN A 20 9.17 -9.62 -8.36
C GLN A 20 10.27 -10.45 -7.71
N GLU A 21 10.83 -9.97 -6.61
CA GLU A 21 11.85 -10.67 -5.81
C GLU A 21 11.28 -11.88 -5.07
N ALA A 22 9.98 -11.89 -4.76
CA ALA A 22 9.30 -12.96 -4.03
C ALA A 22 8.74 -14.08 -4.91
N VAL A 23 8.91 -14.01 -6.24
CA VAL A 23 8.39 -15.04 -7.18
C VAL A 23 8.95 -16.41 -6.83
N GLY A 24 8.06 -17.41 -6.69
CA GLY A 24 8.42 -18.78 -6.32
C GLY A 24 8.33 -19.07 -4.81
N SER A 25 8.03 -18.06 -3.98
CA SER A 25 7.74 -18.24 -2.54
C SER A 25 6.28 -17.85 -2.25
N ASP A 26 5.39 -18.83 -2.25
CA ASP A 26 3.93 -18.61 -2.16
C ASP A 26 3.49 -17.90 -0.88
N ASP A 27 4.14 -18.20 0.25
CA ASP A 27 3.90 -17.60 1.56
C ASP A 27 4.30 -16.12 1.60
N ILE A 28 5.50 -15.80 1.07
CA ILE A 28 6.00 -14.42 0.95
C ILE A 28 5.11 -13.62 -0.02
N MET A 29 4.70 -14.22 -1.14
CA MET A 29 3.79 -13.60 -2.09
C MET A 29 2.41 -13.34 -1.50
N ALA A 30 1.88 -14.28 -0.70
CA ALA A 30 0.63 -14.09 0.01
C ALA A 30 0.73 -12.93 1.02
N PHE A 31 1.85 -12.82 1.73
CA PHE A 31 2.10 -11.69 2.62
C PHE A 31 2.13 -10.36 1.87
N TRP A 32 2.88 -10.26 0.77
CA TRP A 32 2.94 -9.01 -0.01
C TRP A 32 1.58 -8.60 -0.58
N ARG A 33 0.78 -9.55 -1.07
CA ARG A 33 -0.60 -9.30 -1.53
C ARG A 33 -1.50 -8.79 -0.40
N LYS A 34 -1.37 -9.34 0.80
CA LYS A 34 -2.11 -8.86 1.97
C LYS A 34 -1.69 -7.44 2.32
N LEU A 35 -0.39 -7.19 2.42
CA LEU A 35 0.15 -5.88 2.78
C LEU A 35 -0.19 -4.80 1.76
N GLU A 36 -0.20 -5.13 0.47
CA GLU A 36 -0.66 -4.25 -0.61
C GLU A 36 -2.10 -3.78 -0.35
N LYS A 37 -3.02 -4.72 -0.11
CA LYS A 37 -4.44 -4.41 0.14
C LYS A 37 -4.65 -3.59 1.41
N ASP A 38 -3.96 -3.93 2.49
CA ASP A 38 -4.04 -3.19 3.74
C ASP A 38 -3.61 -1.73 3.54
N LYS A 39 -2.57 -1.50 2.73
CA LYS A 39 -2.09 -0.15 2.41
C LYS A 39 -3.04 0.63 1.49
N GLU A 40 -3.68 -0.02 0.53
CA GLU A 40 -4.73 0.60 -0.29
C GLU A 40 -5.93 1.05 0.56
N ALA A 41 -6.30 0.27 1.59
CA ALA A 41 -7.32 0.67 2.56
C ALA A 41 -6.87 1.90 3.37
N HIS A 42 -5.63 1.91 3.90
CA HIS A 42 -5.10 3.07 4.61
C HIS A 42 -5.06 4.35 3.75
N ILE A 43 -4.70 4.24 2.46
CA ILE A 43 -4.74 5.39 1.53
C ILE A 43 -6.15 5.95 1.45
N SER A 44 -7.15 5.08 1.30
CA SER A 44 -8.57 5.47 1.21
C SER A 44 -9.05 6.19 2.47
N GLU A 45 -8.69 5.67 3.65
CA GLU A 45 -9.01 6.29 4.95
C GLU A 45 -8.32 7.65 5.11
N LEU A 46 -7.03 7.73 4.79
CA LEU A 46 -6.27 8.98 4.85
C LEU A 46 -6.85 10.03 3.89
N GLN A 47 -7.25 9.64 2.69
CA GLN A 47 -7.92 10.52 1.73
C GLN A 47 -9.27 11.02 2.26
N ALA A 48 -10.06 10.15 2.89
CA ALA A 48 -11.32 10.54 3.53
C ALA A 48 -11.09 11.55 4.66
N LEU A 49 -10.07 11.34 5.50
CA LEU A 49 -9.71 12.29 6.56
C LEU A 49 -9.22 13.63 6.00
N ILE A 50 -8.38 13.62 4.96
CA ILE A 50 -7.95 14.84 4.28
C ILE A 50 -9.16 15.63 3.78
N LYS A 51 -10.09 14.96 3.09
CA LYS A 51 -11.31 15.59 2.56
C LYS A 51 -12.22 16.13 3.67
N LYS A 52 -12.31 15.42 4.80
CA LYS A 52 -13.17 15.82 5.92
C LYS A 52 -12.66 17.06 6.64
N TYR A 53 -11.35 17.22 6.75
CA TYR A 53 -10.74 18.25 7.63
C TYR A 53 -9.93 19.32 6.89
N ASN A 54 -9.72 19.20 5.57
CA ASN A 54 -9.07 20.22 4.73
C ASN A 54 -9.97 20.70 3.57
N ALA A 55 -11.30 20.58 3.70
CA ALA A 55 -12.27 21.14 2.76
C ALA A 55 -12.58 22.61 3.08
#